data_AF-A0A7J6SV72-F1
#
_entry.id   AF-A0A7J6SV72-F1
#
_cell.length_a   1.000
_cell.length_b   1.000
_cell.length_c   1.000
_cell.angle_alpha   90.00
_cell.angle_beta   90.00
_cell.angle_gamma   90.00
#
_symmetry.space_group_name_H-M   'P 1'
#
loop_
_entity.id
_entity.type
_entity.pdbx_description
1 polymer ?
#
loop_
_entity_poly.entity_id
_entity_poly.type
_entity_poly.pdbx_seq_one_letter_code
_entity_poly.pdbx_strand_id
1 'polypeptide(L)'
;MSGSIVERIRSDWEDLETIEKAASRVLVDQSMKAGTNQTTRTAYDYALADLVSKSCEKAEELEKLYEDKDGQKEDELSALVGRGGEIWTAFYRKIKEAQDYYARNSEKNSMPKVSTVESWYKGSLAHQRSEYRFSGEESFG
;
A
#
# COMPACT_ATOMS: atom_id res chain seq x y z
N MET A 1 -11.02 -14.80 4.96
CA MET A 1 -11.33 -13.69 5.86
C MET A 1 -10.68 -12.45 5.28
N SER A 2 -11.43 -11.39 4.97
CA SER A 2 -10.82 -10.06 4.92
C SER A 2 -10.14 -9.86 6.27
N GLY A 3 -8.85 -9.51 6.29
CA GLY A 3 -8.12 -9.32 7.54
C GLY A 3 -8.88 -8.39 8.47
N SER A 4 -8.71 -8.61 9.78
CA SER A 4 -9.06 -7.67 10.84
C SER A 4 -8.88 -6.21 10.38
N ILE A 5 -9.73 -5.29 10.80
CA ILE A 5 -9.57 -3.86 10.47
C ILE A 5 -8.18 -3.38 10.89
N VAL A 6 -7.66 -3.88 12.02
CA VAL A 6 -6.30 -3.58 12.48
C VAL A 6 -5.25 -4.08 11.48
N GLU A 7 -5.42 -5.30 10.96
CA GLU A 7 -4.51 -5.86 9.94
C GLU A 7 -4.63 -5.13 8.61
N ARG A 8 -5.83 -4.70 8.22
CA ARG A 8 -6.04 -3.86 7.03
C ARG A 8 -5.32 -2.53 7.17
N ILE A 9 -5.51 -1.83 8.29
CA ILE A 9 -4.81 -0.57 8.60
C ILE A 9 -3.29 -0.79 8.56
N ARG A 10 -2.78 -1.86 9.18
CA ARG A 10 -1.36 -2.21 9.16
C ARG A 10 -0.86 -2.42 7.72
N SER A 11 -1.60 -3.16 6.91
CA SER A 11 -1.25 -3.44 5.51
C SER A 11 -1.28 -2.17 4.66
N ASP A 12 -2.27 -1.30 4.83
CA ASP A 12 -2.39 -0.05 4.06
C ASP A 12 -1.26 0.92 4.43
N TRP A 13 -0.83 0.98 5.71
CA TRP A 13 0.36 1.72 6.12
C TRP A 13 1.65 1.16 5.52
N GLU A 14 1.81 -0.16 5.48
CA GLU A 14 2.97 -0.81 4.86
C GLU A 14 3.04 -0.53 3.35
N ASP A 15 1.90 -0.54 2.66
CA ASP A 15 1.81 -0.17 1.24
C ASP A 15 2.16 1.31 1.03
N LEU A 16 1.64 2.22 1.87
CA LEU A 16 1.95 3.65 1.82
C LEU A 16 3.46 3.90 1.99
N GLU A 17 4.07 3.32 3.02
CA GLU A 17 5.52 3.43 3.26
C GLU A 17 6.33 2.89 2.07
N THR A 18 5.86 1.79 1.46
CA THR A 18 6.51 1.18 0.31
C THR A 18 6.43 2.08 -0.93
N ILE A 19 5.29 2.74 -1.15
CA ILE A 19 5.11 3.72 -2.23
C ILE A 19 6.03 4.93 -2.02
N GLU A 20 6.13 5.46 -0.80
CA GLU A 20 7.03 6.58 -0.48
C GLU A 20 8.51 6.22 -0.68
N LYS A 21 8.90 5.00 -0.28
CA LYS A 21 10.24 4.46 -0.57
C LYS A 21 10.49 4.32 -2.07
N ALA A 22 9.49 3.94 -2.86
CA ALA A 22 9.61 3.90 -4.31
C ALA A 22 9.76 5.32 -4.90
N ALA A 23 8.97 6.28 -4.43
CA ALA A 23 9.03 7.69 -4.87
C ALA A 23 10.39 8.33 -4.55
N SER A 24 10.91 8.13 -3.34
CA SER A 24 12.26 8.58 -2.97
C SER A 24 13.35 7.96 -3.85
N ARG A 25 13.23 6.67 -4.20
CA ARG A 25 14.13 6.04 -5.18
C ARG A 25 14.03 6.67 -6.57
N VAL A 26 12.82 6.98 -7.04
CA VAL A 26 12.60 7.68 -8.32
C VAL A 26 13.32 9.03 -8.31
N LEU A 27 13.23 9.80 -7.23
CA LEU A 27 13.93 11.09 -7.07
C LEU A 27 15.46 10.93 -7.10
N VAL A 28 15.99 9.95 -6.37
CA VAL A 28 17.44 9.67 -6.38
C VAL A 28 17.90 9.28 -7.78
N ASP A 29 17.20 8.36 -8.44
CA ASP A 29 17.54 7.92 -9.79
C ASP A 29 17.41 9.03 -10.83
N GLN A 30 16.41 9.90 -10.72
CA GLN A 30 16.28 11.09 -11.56
C GLN A 30 17.51 11.98 -11.41
N SER A 31 17.95 12.25 -10.18
CA SER A 31 19.14 13.09 -9.93
C SER A 31 20.45 12.50 -10.48
N MET A 32 20.58 11.17 -10.49
CA MET A 32 21.80 10.47 -10.92
C MET A 32 21.80 10.12 -12.42
N LYS A 33 20.65 9.79 -13.00
CA LYS A 33 20.54 9.17 -14.33
C LYS A 33 19.94 10.08 -15.39
N ALA A 34 19.11 11.07 -15.03
CA ALA A 34 18.46 11.92 -16.04
C ALA A 34 19.46 12.85 -16.74
N GLY A 35 20.49 13.33 -16.03
CA GLY A 35 21.50 14.21 -16.60
C GLY A 35 20.87 15.42 -17.30
N THR A 36 21.27 15.68 -18.54
CA THR A 36 20.70 16.74 -19.40
C THR A 36 19.59 16.24 -20.34
N ASN A 37 19.22 14.95 -20.29
CA ASN A 37 18.23 14.40 -21.21
C ASN A 37 16.81 14.72 -20.71
N GLN A 38 16.11 15.60 -21.43
CA GLN A 38 14.77 16.04 -21.08
C GLN A 38 13.73 14.90 -21.13
N THR A 39 13.91 13.92 -22.02
CA THR A 39 12.94 12.83 -22.20
C THR A 39 12.94 11.89 -21.01
N THR A 40 14.13 11.54 -20.49
CA THR A 40 14.27 10.69 -19.30
C THR A 40 13.83 11.44 -18.06
N ARG A 41 14.18 12.73 -17.94
CA ARG A 41 13.73 13.58 -16.82
C ARG A 41 12.21 13.62 -16.72
N THR A 42 11.54 13.86 -17.84
CA THR A 42 10.08 13.93 -17.92
C THR A 42 9.43 12.59 -17.59
N ALA A 43 10.01 11.46 -18.02
CA ALA A 43 9.53 10.13 -17.64
C ALA A 43 9.59 9.88 -16.12
N TYR A 44 10.67 10.33 -15.47
CA TYR A 44 10.80 10.26 -14.00
C TYR A 44 9.78 11.17 -13.29
N ASP A 45 9.55 12.39 -13.80
CA ASP A 45 8.56 13.32 -13.23
C ASP A 45 7.14 12.71 -13.26
N TYR A 46 6.76 12.07 -14.37
CA TYR A 46 5.47 11.38 -14.45
C TYR A 46 5.38 10.13 -13.57
N ALA A 47 6.46 9.36 -13.48
CA ALA A 47 6.49 8.20 -12.57
C ALA A 47 6.33 8.66 -11.11
N LEU A 48 6.96 9.78 -10.74
CA LEU A 48 6.80 10.39 -9.43
C LEU A 48 5.36 10.87 -9.20
N ALA A 49 4.76 11.57 -10.17
CA ALA A 49 3.38 12.04 -10.08
C ALA A 49 2.37 10.90 -9.90
N ASP A 50 2.57 9.78 -10.60
CA ASP A 50 1.76 8.56 -10.43
C ASP A 50 1.89 7.98 -9.01
N LEU A 51 3.12 7.86 -8.50
CA LEU A 51 3.35 7.34 -7.15
C LEU A 51 2.75 8.25 -6.07
N VAL A 52 2.87 9.57 -6.22
CA VAL A 52 2.28 10.55 -5.29
C VAL A 52 0.76 10.49 -5.33
N SER A 53 0.15 10.37 -6.51
CA SER A 53 -1.30 10.23 -6.64
C SER A 53 -1.78 8.98 -5.90
N LYS A 54 -1.09 7.85 -6.07
CA LYS A 54 -1.40 6.60 -5.37
C LYS A 54 -1.19 6.67 -3.87
N SER A 55 -0.16 7.38 -3.38
CA SER A 55 0.01 7.59 -1.94
C SER A 55 -1.12 8.43 -1.36
N CYS A 56 -1.61 9.45 -2.09
CA CYS A 56 -2.75 10.24 -1.66
C CYS A 56 -4.04 9.39 -1.62
N GLU A 57 -4.32 8.61 -2.67
CA GLU A 57 -5.46 7.69 -2.69
C GLU A 57 -5.43 6.72 -1.50
N LYS A 58 -4.26 6.15 -1.18
CA LYS A 58 -4.09 5.26 -0.03
C LYS A 58 -4.27 5.96 1.30
N ALA A 59 -3.78 7.19 1.45
CA ALA A 59 -3.98 8.00 2.64
C ALA A 59 -5.46 8.33 2.86
N GLU A 60 -6.21 8.65 1.80
CA GLU A 60 -7.66 8.88 1.86
C GLU A 60 -8.44 7.62 2.25
N GLU A 61 -8.03 6.45 1.76
CA GLU A 61 -8.61 5.16 2.19
C GLU A 61 -8.37 4.91 3.69
N LEU A 62 -7.16 5.17 4.18
CA LEU A 62 -6.84 5.08 5.61
C LEU A 62 -7.67 6.04 6.43
N GLU A 63 -7.81 7.29 6.02
CA GLU A 63 -8.62 8.30 6.72
C GLU A 63 -10.07 7.81 6.89
N LYS A 64 -10.67 7.28 5.82
CA LYS A 64 -12.02 6.70 5.86
C LYS A 64 -12.15 5.54 6.84
N LEU A 65 -11.11 4.70 6.97
CA LEU A 65 -11.08 3.61 7.95
C LEU A 65 -10.99 4.13 9.40
N TYR A 66 -10.28 5.24 9.62
CA TYR A 66 -10.19 5.85 10.95
C TYR A 66 -11.45 6.59 11.36
N GLU A 67 -12.14 7.26 10.42
CA GLU A 67 -13.43 7.92 10.63
C GLU A 67 -14.49 6.97 11.20
N ASP A 68 -14.40 5.67 10.86
CA ASP A 68 -15.24 4.60 11.43
C ASP A 68 -16.75 4.90 11.34
N LYS A 69 -17.21 5.38 10.18
CA LYS A 69 -18.61 5.79 9.95
C LYS A 69 -19.62 4.67 10.22
N ASP A 70 -19.21 3.43 10.10
CA ASP A 70 -20.01 2.22 10.32
C ASP A 70 -19.78 1.57 11.69
N GLY A 71 -18.89 2.12 12.53
CA GLY A 71 -18.59 1.64 13.89
C GLY A 71 -17.90 0.29 13.95
N GLN A 72 -17.47 -0.25 12.80
CA GLN A 72 -16.89 -1.59 12.73
C GLN A 72 -15.56 -1.69 13.47
N LYS A 73 -14.76 -0.62 13.46
CA LYS A 73 -13.47 -0.59 14.18
C LYS A 73 -13.73 -0.62 15.69
N GLU A 74 -14.66 0.19 16.19
CA GLU A 74 -15.04 0.16 17.61
C GLU A 74 -15.62 -1.20 18.04
N ASP A 75 -16.47 -1.82 17.22
CA ASP A 75 -17.04 -3.14 17.49
C ASP A 75 -15.95 -4.23 17.52
N GLU A 76 -15.01 -4.20 16.57
CA GLU A 76 -13.90 -5.15 16.53
C GLU A 76 -12.95 -4.97 17.72
N LEU A 77 -12.60 -3.73 18.05
CA LEU A 77 -11.77 -3.43 19.23
C LEU A 77 -12.49 -3.87 20.52
N SER A 78 -13.79 -3.63 20.62
CA SER A 78 -14.59 -4.08 21.76
C SER A 78 -14.62 -5.61 21.88
N ALA A 79 -14.71 -6.31 20.75
CA ALA A 79 -14.66 -7.78 20.71
C ALA A 79 -13.28 -8.35 21.09
N LEU A 80 -12.20 -7.63 20.75
CA LEU A 80 -10.82 -7.99 21.13
C LEU A 80 -10.54 -7.74 22.61
N VAL A 81 -10.99 -6.60 23.13
CA VAL A 81 -10.77 -6.21 24.54
C VAL A 81 -11.64 -7.05 25.48
N GLY A 82 -12.83 -7.48 25.04
CA GLY A 82 -13.78 -8.18 25.90
C GLY A 82 -14.37 -7.27 26.99
N ARG A 83 -15.49 -7.68 27.61
CA ARG A 83 -16.09 -6.92 28.72
C ARG A 83 -15.56 -7.44 30.04
N GLY A 84 -14.66 -6.68 30.70
CA GLY A 84 -14.25 -6.83 32.10
C GLY A 84 -13.77 -8.22 32.55
N GLY A 85 -12.49 -8.37 32.91
CA GLY A 85 -11.93 -9.61 33.48
C GLY A 85 -11.74 -10.78 32.50
N GLU A 86 -12.45 -10.81 31.37
CA GLU A 86 -12.39 -11.85 30.34
C GLU A 86 -11.50 -11.51 29.12
N ILE A 87 -10.65 -10.48 29.25
CA ILE A 87 -9.78 -9.98 28.16
C ILE A 87 -8.87 -11.11 27.64
N TRP A 88 -8.24 -11.83 28.55
CA TRP A 88 -7.30 -12.89 28.21
C TRP A 88 -7.99 -14.10 27.57
N THR A 89 -9.16 -14.49 28.06
CA THR A 89 -9.93 -15.61 27.49
C THR A 89 -10.45 -15.28 26.08
N ALA A 90 -10.92 -14.05 25.86
CA ALA A 90 -11.32 -13.57 24.54
C ALA A 90 -10.14 -13.56 23.55
N PHE A 91 -8.98 -13.08 23.98
CA PHE A 91 -7.75 -13.05 23.20
C PHE A 91 -7.26 -14.46 22.80
N TYR A 92 -7.14 -15.39 23.76
CA TYR A 92 -6.71 -16.75 23.46
C TYR A 92 -7.68 -17.51 22.56
N ARG A 93 -8.98 -17.26 22.70
CA ARG A 93 -10.00 -17.80 21.78
C ARG A 93 -9.76 -17.32 20.35
N LYS A 94 -9.41 -16.04 20.14
CA LYS A 94 -9.08 -15.50 18.81
C LYS A 94 -7.79 -16.08 18.23
N ILE A 95 -6.76 -16.29 19.05
CA ILE A 95 -5.54 -16.98 18.61
C ILE A 95 -5.87 -18.41 18.16
N LYS A 96 -6.66 -19.14 18.95
CA LYS A 96 -7.05 -20.51 18.61
C LYS A 96 -7.88 -20.55 17.33
N GLU A 97 -8.81 -19.63 17.16
CA GLU A 97 -9.61 -19.48 15.93
C GLU A 97 -8.72 -19.24 14.70
N ALA A 98 -7.70 -18.37 14.83
CA ALA A 98 -6.73 -18.15 13.77
C ALA A 98 -5.93 -19.42 13.47
N GLN A 99 -5.37 -20.09 14.50
CA GLN A 99 -4.62 -21.33 14.32
C GLN A 99 -5.45 -22.44 13.66
N ASP A 100 -6.70 -22.63 14.10
CA ASP A 100 -7.62 -23.61 13.53
C ASP A 100 -7.95 -23.27 12.06
N TYR A 101 -8.12 -21.99 11.73
CA TYR A 101 -8.32 -21.53 10.36
C TYR A 101 -7.11 -21.81 9.47
N TYR A 102 -5.90 -21.49 9.96
CA TYR A 102 -4.66 -21.76 9.22
C TYR A 102 -4.44 -23.26 9.04
N ALA A 103 -4.72 -24.08 10.06
CA ALA A 103 -4.62 -25.53 9.95
C ALA A 103 -5.61 -26.12 8.93
N ARG A 104 -6.85 -25.61 8.87
CA ARG A 104 -7.88 -26.06 7.92
C ARG A 104 -7.65 -25.60 6.48
N ASN A 105 -6.96 -24.48 6.30
CA ASN A 105 -6.71 -23.87 4.99
C ASN A 105 -5.24 -23.92 4.57
N SER A 106 -4.48 -24.91 5.05
CA SER A 106 -3.04 -25.05 4.80
C SER A 106 -2.65 -24.96 3.31
N GLU A 107 -3.47 -25.53 2.42
CA GLU A 107 -3.27 -25.49 0.96
C GLU A 107 -3.52 -24.10 0.32
N LYS A 108 -4.29 -23.24 1.00
CA LYS A 108 -4.67 -21.89 0.54
C LYS A 108 -3.91 -20.78 1.24
N ASN A 109 -3.11 -21.11 2.24
CA ASN A 109 -2.25 -20.17 2.95
C ASN A 109 -1.01 -19.87 2.10
N SER A 110 -1.18 -19.18 0.97
CA SER A 110 -0.04 -18.48 0.38
C SER A 110 0.27 -17.27 1.25
N MET A 111 1.55 -16.93 1.39
CA MET A 111 1.89 -15.63 1.96
C MET A 111 1.17 -14.53 1.16
N PRO A 112 0.60 -13.51 1.83
CA PRO A 112 0.08 -12.35 1.13
C PRO A 112 1.20 -11.78 0.27
N LYS A 113 0.91 -11.45 -0.99
CA LYS A 113 1.87 -10.80 -1.87
C LYS A 113 2.07 -9.37 -1.35
N VAL A 114 3.12 -9.17 -0.56
CA VAL A 114 3.53 -7.84 -0.11
C VAL A 114 4.03 -7.07 -1.32
N SER A 115 3.44 -5.92 -1.57
CA SER A 115 3.89 -5.04 -2.64
C SER A 115 5.33 -4.60 -2.31
N THR A 116 6.26 -4.79 -3.26
CA THR A 116 7.68 -4.50 -3.01
C THR A 116 8.03 -3.14 -3.60
N VAL A 117 8.98 -2.42 -3.01
CA VAL A 117 9.52 -1.16 -3.56
C VAL A 117 9.92 -1.31 -5.04
N GLU A 118 10.56 -2.42 -5.40
CA GLU A 118 10.96 -2.71 -6.79
C GLU A 118 9.75 -2.85 -7.72
N SER A 119 8.64 -3.42 -7.24
CA SER A 119 7.43 -3.61 -8.03
C SER A 119 6.76 -2.27 -8.34
N TRP A 120 6.66 -1.37 -7.34
CA TRP A 120 6.14 -0.01 -7.52
C TRP A 120 7.05 0.85 -8.40
N TYR A 121 8.36 0.75 -8.21
CA TYR A 121 9.35 1.45 -9.03
C TYR A 121 9.27 1.03 -10.51
N LYS A 122 9.31 -0.28 -10.80
CA LYS A 122 9.19 -0.77 -12.19
C LYS A 122 7.82 -0.49 -12.78
N GLY A 123 6.77 -0.65 -11.97
CA GLY A 123 5.40 -0.38 -12.38
C GLY A 123 5.22 1.06 -12.84
N SER A 124 5.61 2.03 -12.01
CA SER A 124 5.48 3.46 -12.34
C SER A 124 6.23 3.83 -13.62
N LEU A 125 7.46 3.36 -13.80
CA LEU A 125 8.24 3.64 -15.02
C LEU A 125 7.70 2.97 -16.28
N ALA A 126 7.17 1.75 -16.17
CA ALA A 126 6.63 1.02 -17.32
C ALA A 126 5.36 1.66 -17.89
N HIS A 127 4.56 2.33 -17.05
CA HIS A 127 3.35 3.02 -17.48
C HIS A 127 3.64 4.34 -18.22
N GLN A 128 4.87 4.86 -18.15
CA GLN A 128 5.25 6.15 -18.72
C GLN A 128 5.97 6.02 -20.06
N ARG A 129 5.44 5.21 -21.00
CA ARG A 129 5.89 5.25 -22.40
C ARG A 129 5.57 6.63 -22.98
N SER A 130 6.54 7.53 -22.88
CA SER A 130 6.41 8.96 -23.18
C SER A 130 6.02 9.25 -24.62
N GLU A 131 6.30 8.33 -25.54
CA GLU A 131 5.99 8.39 -26.98
C GLU A 131 4.49 8.59 -27.27
N TYR A 132 3.60 8.24 -26.34
CA TYR A 132 2.15 8.40 -26.53
C TYR A 132 1.57 9.71 -25.97
N ARG A 133 2.35 10.48 -25.19
CA ARG A 133 1.83 11.68 -24.50
C ARG A 133 2.26 13.00 -25.12
N PHE A 134 3.34 13.01 -25.89
CA PHE A 134 3.83 14.22 -26.53
C PHE A 134 3.75 14.11 -28.05
N SER A 135 3.33 15.19 -28.68
CA SER A 135 3.53 15.34 -30.12
C SER A 135 5.01 15.62 -30.41
N GLY A 136 5.46 15.35 -31.65
CA GLY A 136 6.85 15.59 -32.04
C GLY A 136 7.30 17.06 -31.91
N GLU A 137 6.37 18.01 -31.94
CA GLU A 137 6.67 19.44 -31.75
C GLU A 137 6.89 19.80 -30.28
N GLU A 138 6.28 19.07 -29.34
CA GLU A 138 6.34 19.36 -27.90
C GLU A 138 7.64 18.88 -27.25
N SER A 139 8.46 18.05 -27.92
CA SER A 139 9.81 17.66 -27.46
C SER A 139 9.93 17.23 -25.98
N PHE A 140 8.88 16.65 -25.41
CA PHE A 140 8.79 16.26 -23.99
C PHE A 140 8.87 17.45 -23.00
N GLY A 141 8.42 18.63 -23.41
CA GLY A 141 8.41 19.87 -22.62
C GLY A 141 8.38 21.12 -23.50
#